data_AF-A0AAW1IBQ2-F1
#
_entry.id   AF-A0AAW1IBQ2-F1
#
_cell.length_a   1.000
_cell.length_b   1.000
_cell.length_c   1.000
_cell.angle_alpha   90.00
_cell.angle_beta   90.00
_cell.angle_gamma   90.00
#
_symmetry.space_group_name_H-M   'P 1'
#
loop_
_entity.id
_entity.type
_entity.pdbx_description
1 polymer ?
#
loop_
_entity_poly.entity_id
_entity_poly.type
_entity_poly.pdbx_seq_one_letter_code
_entity_poly.pdbx_strand_id
1 'polypeptide(L)'
;MKLDDESALMQSLSAHKGVYKVKRLMFGVKTVPGAWQLFMQQLVQDLSGVVCFFNDIAIQGKTKELYTRLRAVLEWLHLHGLRLNKKKCKFFAKSITYIGHTIDGRG
;
A
#
# COMPACT_ATOMS: atom_id res chain seq x y z
N MET A 1 8.57 1.96 -5.50
CA MET A 1 8.50 2.56 -6.84
C MET A 1 9.90 2.72 -7.43
N LYS A 2 10.11 2.35 -8.69
CA LYS A 2 11.37 2.66 -9.40
C LYS A 2 11.31 4.13 -9.86
N LEU A 3 12.44 4.83 -9.82
CA LEU A 3 12.54 6.20 -10.30
C LEU A 3 13.02 6.22 -11.75
N ASP A 4 12.56 7.20 -12.51
CA ASP A 4 13.25 7.65 -13.71
C ASP A 4 14.60 8.30 -13.35
N ASP A 5 15.44 8.51 -14.36
CA ASP A 5 16.82 8.93 -14.14
C ASP A 5 16.95 10.35 -13.61
N GLU A 6 16.04 11.26 -13.98
CA GLU A 6 16.03 12.65 -13.54
C GLU A 6 15.59 12.75 -12.09
N SER A 7 14.46 12.12 -11.73
CA SER A 7 13.96 12.06 -10.36
C SER A 7 14.95 11.41 -9.39
N ALA A 8 15.70 10.41 -9.87
CA ALA A 8 16.75 9.76 -9.09
C ALA A 8 17.97 10.65 -8.88
N LEU A 9 18.33 11.51 -9.84
CA LEU A 9 19.41 12.49 -9.68
C LEU A 9 19.02 13.56 -8.65
N MET A 10 17.78 14.05 -8.70
CA MET A 10 17.23 15.03 -7.74
C MET A 10 17.18 14.49 -6.31
N GLN A 11 17.11 13.17 -6.15
CA GLN A 11 17.10 12.48 -4.86
C GLN A 11 18.48 11.94 -4.46
N SER A 12 19.56 12.47 -5.03
CA SER A 12 20.91 12.01 -4.70
C SER A 12 21.24 12.23 -3.23
N LEU A 13 21.92 11.26 -2.63
CA LEU A 13 22.37 11.29 -1.24
C LEU A 13 23.86 11.59 -1.16
N SER A 14 24.23 12.60 -0.39
CA SER A 14 25.63 12.85 -0.03
C SER A 14 26.01 12.02 1.19
N ALA A 15 27.11 11.29 1.09
CA ALA A 15 27.71 10.55 2.19
C ALA A 15 29.23 10.83 2.24
N HIS A 16 29.89 10.41 3.32
CA HIS A 16 31.33 10.66 3.54
C HIS A 16 32.27 10.19 2.43
N LYS A 17 31.82 9.30 1.53
CA LYS A 17 32.59 8.77 0.38
C LYS A 17 32.10 9.26 -0.98
N GLY A 18 31.17 10.21 -1.03
CA GLY A 18 30.67 10.80 -2.27
C GLY A 18 29.16 10.87 -2.36
N VAL A 19 28.68 11.17 -3.56
CA VAL A 19 27.26 11.36 -3.87
C VAL A 19 26.72 10.13 -4.61
N TYR A 20 25.60 9.60 -4.13
CA TYR A 20 25.00 8.38 -4.64
C TYR A 20 23.61 8.63 -5.20
N LYS A 21 23.36 8.11 -6.40
CA LYS A 21 22.04 8.10 -7.02
C LYS A 21 21.18 6.99 -6.44
N VAL A 22 19.96 7.32 -6.04
CA VAL A 22 19.01 6.34 -5.50
C VAL A 22 18.27 5.60 -6.62
N LYS A 23 18.02 4.30 -6.42
CA LYS A 23 17.28 3.46 -7.40
C LYS A 23 15.78 3.36 -7.12
N ARG A 24 15.36 3.81 -5.95
CA ARG A 24 13.99 3.74 -5.45
C ARG A 24 13.65 5.07 -4.80
N LEU A 25 12.36 5.38 -4.85
CA LEU A 25 11.78 6.56 -4.22
C LEU A 25 12.15 6.64 -2.75
N MET A 26 12.70 7.76 -2.31
CA MET A 26 13.06 7.98 -0.91
C MET A 26 11.87 8.43 -0.07
N PHE A 27 11.96 8.15 1.23
CA PHE A 27 11.06 8.76 2.21
C PHE A 27 11.33 10.27 2.33
N GLY A 28 10.31 11.03 2.73
CA GLY A 28 10.42 12.47 2.99
C GLY A 28 10.17 13.36 1.76
N VAL A 29 10.03 12.80 0.56
CA VAL A 29 9.67 13.58 -0.63
C VAL A 29 8.19 13.98 -0.56
N LYS A 30 7.91 15.28 -0.58
CA LYS A 30 6.57 15.86 -0.30
C LYS A 30 5.46 15.36 -1.21
N THR A 31 5.73 15.12 -2.50
CA THR A 31 4.73 14.72 -3.50
C THR A 31 4.43 13.22 -3.49
N VAL A 32 5.30 12.42 -2.88
CA VAL A 32 5.24 10.95 -2.90
C VAL A 32 3.99 10.39 -2.23
N PRO A 33 3.56 10.88 -1.05
CA PRO A 33 2.32 10.43 -0.44
C PRO A 33 1.11 10.48 -1.39
N GLY A 34 0.95 11.57 -2.15
CA GLY A 34 -0.15 11.73 -3.10
C GLY A 34 -0.05 10.75 -4.27
N ALA A 35 1.13 10.65 -4.90
CA ALA A 35 1.36 9.71 -5.99
C ALA A 35 1.17 8.25 -5.55
N TRP A 36 1.61 7.91 -4.34
CA TRP A 36 1.41 6.59 -3.76
C TRP A 36 -0.06 6.27 -3.52
N GLN A 37 -0.83 7.21 -2.98
CA GLN A 37 -2.26 7.04 -2.78
C GLN A 37 -2.99 6.85 -4.12
N LEU A 38 -2.65 7.60 -5.16
CA LEU A 38 -3.24 7.44 -6.50
C LEU A 38 -2.95 6.05 -7.09
N PHE A 39 -1.72 5.56 -6.92
CA PHE A 39 -1.35 4.21 -7.34
C PHE A 39 -2.14 3.14 -6.57
N MET A 40 -2.23 3.26 -5.24
CA MET A 40 -3.01 2.33 -4.40
C MET A 40 -4.52 2.43 -4.66
N GLN A 41 -5.03 3.56 -5.14
CA GLN A 41 -6.45 3.69 -5.51
C GLN A 41 -6.82 2.79 -6.69
N GLN A 42 -5.88 2.44 -7.57
CA GLN A 42 -6.12 1.51 -8.67
C GLN A 42 -6.51 0.11 -8.17
N LEU A 43 -6.03 -0.29 -6.98
CA LEU A 43 -6.43 -1.55 -6.33
C LEU A 43 -7.94 -1.57 -6.01
N VAL A 44 -8.50 -0.44 -5.56
CA VAL A 44 -9.87 -0.39 -5.03
C VAL A 44 -10.91 -0.07 -6.09
N GLN A 45 -10.52 0.49 -7.23
CA GLN A 45 -11.46 0.91 -8.30
C GLN A 45 -12.37 -0.23 -8.76
N ASP A 46 -11.86 -1.46 -8.82
CA ASP A 46 -12.60 -2.63 -9.32
C ASP A 46 -13.08 -3.59 -8.21
N LEU A 47 -12.82 -3.26 -6.94
CA LEU A 47 -13.06 -4.15 -5.81
C LEU A 47 -13.98 -3.50 -4.76
N SER A 48 -15.29 -3.57 -5.00
CA SER A 48 -16.29 -3.21 -3.99
C SER A 48 -16.03 -3.96 -2.68
N GLY A 49 -16.08 -3.27 -1.54
CA GLY A 49 -15.76 -3.84 -0.23
C GLY A 49 -14.27 -3.93 0.09
N VAL A 50 -13.40 -3.30 -0.71
CA VAL A 50 -11.99 -3.06 -0.39
C VAL A 50 -11.77 -1.56 -0.28
N VAL A 51 -11.12 -1.13 0.79
CA VAL A 51 -10.67 0.25 0.96
C VAL A 51 -9.18 0.27 1.24
N CYS A 52 -8.50 1.29 0.74
CA CYS A 52 -7.06 1.44 0.90
C CYS A 52 -6.70 2.88 1.23
N PHE A 53 -5.92 3.06 2.29
CA PHE A 53 -5.36 4.33 2.71
C PHE A 53 -3.88 4.17 2.97
N PHE A 54 -3.05 4.82 2.15
CA PHE A 54 -1.61 4.67 2.10
C PHE A 54 -1.14 3.21 2.04
N ASN A 55 -0.77 2.65 3.18
CA ASN A 55 -0.19 1.32 3.30
C ASN A 55 -1.15 0.31 3.91
N ASP A 56 -2.31 0.78 4.39
CA ASP A 56 -3.29 -0.05 5.07
C ASP A 56 -4.44 -0.37 4.11
N ILE A 57 -4.73 -1.66 3.97
CA ILE A 57 -5.83 -2.18 3.15
C ILE A 57 -6.81 -2.86 4.10
N ALA A 58 -8.06 -2.43 4.08
CA ALA A 58 -9.16 -3.10 4.76
C ALA A 58 -10.08 -3.77 3.73
N ILE A 59 -10.42 -5.03 4.02
CA ILE A 59 -11.27 -5.86 3.17
C ILE A 59 -12.47 -6.28 4.02
N GLN A 60 -13.66 -5.90 3.60
CA GLN A 60 -14.92 -6.31 4.23
C GLN A 60 -15.65 -7.33 3.37
N GLY A 61 -16.56 -8.10 3.98
CA GLY A 61 -17.43 -9.02 3.28
C GLY A 61 -17.87 -10.21 4.10
N LYS A 62 -18.89 -10.92 3.61
CA LYS A 62 -19.27 -12.24 4.12
C LYS A 62 -18.25 -13.29 3.67
N THR A 63 -18.25 -14.48 4.27
CA THR A 63 -17.22 -15.53 4.08
C THR A 63 -16.77 -15.70 2.63
N LYS A 64 -17.69 -16.01 1.70
CA LYS A 64 -17.34 -16.26 0.29
C LYS A 64 -16.78 -15.01 -0.41
N GLU A 65 -17.45 -13.87 -0.25
CA GLU A 65 -17.00 -12.60 -0.84
C GLU A 65 -15.64 -12.16 -0.31
N LEU A 66 -15.41 -12.32 0.99
CA LEU A 66 -14.17 -11.99 1.66
C LEU A 66 -13.00 -12.79 1.10
N TYR A 67 -13.18 -14.10 0.87
CA TYR A 67 -12.15 -14.92 0.23
C TYR A 67 -11.85 -14.47 -1.20
N THR A 68 -12.88 -14.18 -2.00
CA THR A 68 -12.70 -13.68 -3.38
C THR A 68 -11.96 -12.35 -3.40
N ARG A 69 -12.36 -11.39 -2.58
CA ARG A 69 -11.72 -10.07 -2.46
C ARG A 69 -10.28 -10.19 -1.97
N LEU A 70 -10.04 -10.99 -0.93
CA LEU A 70 -8.70 -11.24 -0.41
C LEU A 70 -7.78 -11.81 -1.48
N ARG A 71 -8.25 -12.78 -2.27
CA ARG A 71 -7.47 -13.34 -3.38
C ARG A 71 -7.13 -12.27 -4.42
N ALA A 72 -8.12 -11.51 -4.88
CA ALA A 72 -7.92 -10.45 -5.86
C ALA A 72 -6.91 -9.39 -5.37
N VAL A 73 -7.00 -8.99 -4.10
CA VAL A 73 -6.03 -8.06 -3.49
C VAL A 73 -4.62 -8.66 -3.48
N LEU A 74 -4.46 -9.91 -3.04
CA LEU A 74 -3.15 -10.56 -2.99
C LEU A 74 -2.52 -10.74 -4.39
N GLU A 75 -3.33 -11.07 -5.39
CA GLU A 75 -2.90 -11.18 -6.78
C GLU A 75 -2.46 -9.81 -7.33
N TRP A 76 -3.26 -8.76 -7.12
CA TRP A 76 -2.91 -7.40 -7.54
C TRP A 76 -1.61 -6.92 -6.90
N LEU A 77 -1.45 -7.14 -5.59
CA LEU A 77 -0.21 -6.80 -4.88
C LEU A 77 0.99 -7.56 -5.44
N HIS A 78 0.82 -8.86 -5.74
CA HIS A 78 1.86 -9.69 -6.32
C HIS A 78 2.29 -9.19 -7.71
N LEU A 79 1.33 -8.90 -8.59
CA LEU A 79 1.57 -8.38 -9.94
C LEU A 79 2.37 -7.07 -9.92
N HIS A 80 2.14 -6.22 -8.92
CA HIS A 80 2.83 -4.94 -8.78
C HIS A 80 4.10 -5.02 -7.90
N GLY A 81 4.51 -6.21 -7.47
CA GLY A 81 5.72 -6.43 -6.68
C GLY A 81 5.65 -5.85 -5.26
N LEU A 82 4.45 -5.68 -4.72
CA LEU A 82 4.20 -5.21 -3.37
C LEU A 82 4.23 -6.36 -2.37
N ARG A 83 4.63 -6.07 -1.13
CA ARG A 83 4.76 -7.07 -0.07
C ARG A 83 3.99 -6.64 1.15
N LEU A 84 3.33 -7.62 1.78
CA LEU A 84 2.64 -7.45 3.05
C LEU A 84 3.54 -7.86 4.20
N ASN A 85 3.44 -7.13 5.32
CA ASN A 85 4.05 -7.54 6.57
C ASN A 85 3.12 -8.53 7.30
N LYS A 86 3.38 -9.83 7.16
CA LYS A 86 2.56 -10.90 7.74
C LYS A 86 2.26 -10.72 9.24
N LYS A 87 3.21 -10.18 10.02
CA LYS A 87 3.02 -9.95 11.47
C LYS A 87 2.01 -8.84 11.78
N LYS A 88 1.80 -7.90 10.86
CA LYS A 88 0.85 -6.79 11.00
C LYS A 88 -0.51 -7.08 10.35
N CYS A 89 -0.60 -8.10 9.48
CA CYS A 89 -1.85 -8.48 8.85
C CYS A 89 -2.79 -9.16 9.85
N LYS A 90 -4.07 -8.74 9.85
CA LYS A 90 -5.15 -9.39 10.59
C LYS A 90 -6.14 -9.97 9.58
N PHE A 91 -6.35 -11.28 9.62
CA PHE A 91 -7.26 -11.99 8.71
C PHE A 91 -8.49 -12.51 9.48
N PHE A 92 -9.64 -12.51 8.81
CA PHE A 92 -10.90 -13.08 9.33
C PHE A 92 -11.30 -12.59 10.73
N ALA A 93 -10.96 -11.33 11.05
CA ALA A 93 -11.30 -10.73 12.32
C ALA A 93 -12.73 -10.15 12.30
N LYS A 94 -13.44 -10.27 13.41
CA LYS A 94 -14.78 -9.64 13.59
C LYS A 94 -14.71 -8.13 13.78
N SER A 95 -13.54 -7.61 14.14
CA SER A 95 -13.26 -6.19 14.30
C SER A 95 -11.80 -5.90 13.97
N ILE A 96 -11.54 -4.74 13.38
CA ILE A 96 -10.21 -4.26 13.03
C ILE A 96 -10.03 -2.81 13.49
N THR A 97 -8.77 -2.43 13.72
CA THR A 97 -8.40 -1.01 13.84
C THR A 97 -7.87 -0.57 12.48
N TYR A 98 -8.48 0.44 11.89
CA TYR A 98 -8.12 1.00 10.61
C TYR A 98 -8.06 2.51 10.74
N ILE A 99 -6.93 3.12 10.37
CA ILE A 99 -6.70 4.58 10.41
C ILE A 99 -7.14 5.26 11.73
N GLY A 100 -6.94 4.59 12.87
CA GLY A 100 -7.29 5.12 14.19
C GLY A 100 -8.74 4.84 14.64
N HIS A 101 -9.56 4.24 13.77
CA HIS A 101 -10.93 3.87 14.09
C HIS A 101 -11.06 2.36 14.27
N THR A 102 -11.89 1.94 15.24
CA THR A 102 -12.27 0.53 15.37
C THR A 102 -13.53 0.29 14.56
N ILE A 103 -13.45 -0.64 13.61
CA ILE A 103 -14.56 -1.02 12.73
C ILE A 103 -14.98 -2.42 13.14
N ASP A 104 -16.27 -2.63 13.38
CA ASP A 104 -16.86 -3.94 13.67
C ASP A 104 -18.13 -4.19 12.83
N GLY A 105 -18.78 -5.34 13.01
CA GLY A 105 -19.98 -5.71 12.26
C GLY A 105 -21.23 -4.87 12.56
N ARG A 106 -21.17 -3.89 13.47
CA ARG A 106 -22.28 -3.03 13.88
C ARG A 106 -22.12 -1.57 13.41
N GLY A 107 -20.99 -1.22 12.81
CA GLY A 107 -20.67 0.15 12.37
C GLY A 107 -19.82 0.88 13.39
#